data_AF-A0A9D2UA44-F1
#
_entry.id   AF-A0A9D2UA44-F1
#
_cell.length_a   1.000
_cell.length_b   1.000
_cell.length_c   1.000
_cell.angle_alpha   90.00
_cell.angle_beta   90.00
_cell.angle_gamma   90.00
#
_symmetry.space_group_name_H-M   'P 1'
#
loop_
_entity.id
_entity.type
_entity.pdbx_description
1 polymer ?
#
loop_
_entity_poly.entity_id
_entity_poly.type
_entity_poly.pdbx_seq_one_letter_code
_entity_poly.pdbx_strand_id
1 'polypeptide(L)'
;MRDHSGVFEAVKAAGPGPYRGALPGRIAFFLIFVLFGGLFALIGFRFLLSGLSDTGSWRDKFDVIDIGFAALGSIFVLVGAYAISRAVSRRRRIVTAWKNGWIDYYPALVGQFYHCRTDVSSSRDSGRTFYYYYRAPLKVLHPDGSLKEMHSFEFQMKRNPDWYRTRFSMASSAEDATVDGWNNNRWAIVGISRRPGQTHAALDSGLTEKQREAAFNLAERNWRMPNSWSW
;
A
#
# COMPACT_ATOMS: atom_id res chain seq x y z
N MET A 1 24.92 -1.88 -9.42
CA MET A 1 25.35 -2.94 -8.48
C MET A 1 24.38 -3.00 -7.31
N ARG A 2 24.18 -4.19 -6.72
CA ARG A 2 23.31 -4.39 -5.54
C ARG A 2 24.01 -3.95 -4.26
N ASP A 3 23.25 -3.51 -3.26
CA ASP A 3 23.78 -3.23 -1.93
C ASP A 3 24.45 -4.50 -1.34
N HIS A 4 25.61 -4.30 -0.71
CA HIS A 4 26.42 -5.33 -0.07
C HIS A 4 25.95 -5.68 1.35
N SER A 5 24.86 -5.08 1.83
CA SER A 5 24.28 -5.31 3.16
C SER A 5 23.81 -6.75 3.44
N GLY A 6 23.56 -7.54 2.39
CA GLY A 6 23.03 -8.90 2.50
C GLY A 6 21.52 -8.98 2.79
N VAL A 7 20.84 -7.87 3.10
CA VAL A 7 19.40 -7.87 3.47
C VAL A 7 18.54 -8.41 2.35
N PHE A 8 18.87 -8.06 1.10
CA PHE A 8 18.15 -8.54 -0.06
C PHE A 8 18.12 -10.08 -0.14
N GLU A 9 19.27 -10.73 0.07
CA GLU A 9 19.35 -12.19 0.01
C GLU A 9 18.68 -12.84 1.24
N ALA A 10 18.79 -12.23 2.43
CA ALA A 10 18.08 -12.70 3.62
C ALA A 10 16.54 -12.66 3.44
N VAL A 11 16.01 -11.55 2.93
CA VAL A 11 14.58 -11.38 2.65
C VAL A 11 14.12 -12.32 1.53
N LYS A 12 14.94 -12.52 0.50
CA LYS A 12 14.65 -13.44 -0.60
C LYS A 12 14.67 -14.91 -0.14
N ALA A 13 15.55 -15.28 0.79
CA ALA A 13 15.60 -16.62 1.37
C ALA A 13 14.40 -16.89 2.29
N ALA A 14 13.92 -15.87 2.99
CA ALA A 14 12.81 -15.99 3.94
C ALA A 14 11.43 -16.19 3.29
N GLY A 15 11.28 -15.96 1.98
CA GLY A 15 10.01 -16.19 1.30
C GLY A 15 9.89 -15.55 -0.09
N PRO A 16 8.71 -15.68 -0.73
CA PRO A 16 8.45 -15.08 -2.03
C PRO A 16 8.58 -13.55 -1.95
N GLY A 17 9.04 -12.93 -3.05
CA GLY A 17 9.34 -11.50 -3.06
C GLY A 17 8.20 -10.59 -2.55
N PRO A 18 8.53 -9.36 -2.09
CA PRO A 18 7.60 -8.45 -1.44
C PRO A 18 6.31 -8.29 -2.21
N TYR A 19 5.22 -8.12 -1.47
CA TYR A 19 3.87 -8.05 -2.00
C TYR A 19 3.41 -9.29 -2.78
N ARG A 20 4.14 -10.42 -2.93
CA ARG A 20 3.62 -11.65 -3.58
C ARG A 20 2.62 -12.48 -2.76
N GLY A 21 2.35 -12.09 -1.51
CA GLY A 21 1.35 -12.74 -0.65
C GLY A 21 -0.10 -12.65 -1.14
N ALA A 22 -1.05 -13.06 -0.30
CA ALA A 22 -2.48 -13.07 -0.60
C ALA A 22 -2.94 -11.74 -1.22
N LEU A 23 -3.86 -11.82 -2.19
CA LEU A 23 -4.45 -10.63 -2.79
C LEU A 23 -5.02 -9.76 -1.66
N PRO A 24 -4.71 -8.45 -1.62
CA PRO A 24 -5.33 -7.54 -0.66
C PRO A 24 -6.84 -7.76 -0.68
N GLY A 25 -7.50 -7.82 0.47
CA GLY A 25 -8.94 -8.09 0.55
C GLY A 25 -9.78 -7.16 -0.35
N ARG A 26 -9.29 -5.94 -0.60
CA ARG A 26 -9.85 -5.00 -1.57
C ARG A 26 -9.86 -5.52 -3.01
N ILE A 27 -8.80 -6.21 -3.47
CA ILE A 27 -8.76 -6.83 -4.81
C ILE A 27 -9.74 -8.02 -4.86
N ALA A 28 -9.79 -8.85 -3.82
CA ALA A 28 -10.75 -9.96 -3.74
C ALA A 28 -12.21 -9.45 -3.80
N PHE A 29 -12.52 -8.39 -3.04
CA PHE A 29 -13.82 -7.72 -3.10
C PHE A 29 -14.15 -7.24 -4.52
N PHE A 30 -13.23 -6.54 -5.19
CA PHE A 30 -13.48 -6.07 -6.55
C PHE A 30 -13.57 -7.21 -7.57
N LEU A 31 -12.88 -8.34 -7.37
CA LEU A 31 -13.05 -9.51 -8.23
C LEU A 31 -14.46 -10.08 -8.13
N ILE A 32 -14.98 -10.22 -6.91
CA ILE A 32 -16.37 -10.64 -6.69
C ILE A 32 -17.33 -9.62 -7.34
N PHE A 33 -17.08 -8.33 -7.13
CA PHE A 33 -17.86 -7.24 -7.72
C PHE A 33 -17.89 -7.28 -9.26
N VAL A 34 -16.76 -7.54 -9.91
CA VAL A 34 -16.66 -7.71 -11.37
C VAL A 34 -17.40 -8.96 -11.83
N LEU A 35 -17.31 -10.08 -11.10
CA LEU A 35 -18.02 -11.31 -11.44
C LEU A 35 -19.54 -11.12 -11.42
N PHE A 36 -20.07 -10.50 -10.37
CA PHE A 36 -21.49 -10.17 -10.29
C PHE A 36 -21.90 -9.18 -11.38
N GLY A 37 -21.14 -8.09 -11.57
CA GLY A 37 -21.40 -7.13 -12.65
C GLY A 37 -21.39 -7.78 -14.05
N GLY A 38 -20.47 -8.70 -14.28
CA GLY A 38 -20.35 -9.45 -15.53
C GLY A 38 -21.56 -10.35 -15.77
N LEU A 39 -22.09 -11.01 -14.73
CA LEU A 39 -23.32 -11.80 -14.83
C LEU A 39 -24.53 -10.93 -15.20
N PHE A 40 -24.70 -9.77 -14.54
CA PHE A 40 -25.76 -8.82 -14.87
C PHE A 40 -25.63 -8.27 -16.28
N ALA A 41 -24.41 -7.94 -16.71
CA ALA A 41 -24.15 -7.50 -18.08
C ALA A 41 -24.49 -8.61 -19.07
N LEU A 42 -24.08 -9.86 -18.82
CA LEU A 42 -24.36 -10.99 -19.70
C LEU A 42 -25.88 -11.23 -19.84
N ILE A 43 -26.63 -11.16 -18.75
CA ILE A 43 -28.09 -11.29 -18.76
C ILE A 43 -28.71 -10.16 -19.58
N GLY A 44 -28.39 -8.90 -19.28
CA GLY A 44 -28.92 -7.75 -20.02
C GLY A 44 -28.55 -7.77 -21.51
N PHE A 45 -27.28 -8.08 -21.84
CA PHE A 45 -26.85 -8.19 -23.23
C PHE A 45 -27.50 -9.36 -23.96
N ARG A 46 -27.77 -10.48 -23.29
CA ARG A 46 -28.47 -11.61 -23.91
C ARG A 46 -29.88 -11.20 -24.35
N PHE A 47 -30.61 -10.51 -23.49
CA PHE A 47 -31.97 -10.02 -23.82
C PHE A 47 -31.94 -8.95 -24.93
N LEU A 48 -30.98 -8.02 -24.86
CA LEU A 48 -30.77 -7.03 -25.93
C LEU A 48 -30.43 -7.71 -27.28
N LEU A 49 -29.52 -8.69 -27.29
CA LEU A 49 -29.12 -9.36 -28.52
C LEU A 49 -30.25 -10.22 -29.11
N SER A 50 -31.10 -10.85 -28.29
CA SER A 50 -32.29 -11.53 -28.78
C SER A 50 -33.32 -10.58 -29.40
N GLY A 51 -33.53 -9.39 -28.82
CA GLY A 51 -34.41 -8.36 -29.39
C GLY A 51 -33.91 -7.82 -30.74
N LEU A 52 -32.58 -7.79 -30.94
CA LEU A 52 -31.97 -7.38 -32.21
C LEU A 52 -32.21 -8.39 -33.35
N SER A 53 -32.37 -9.68 -33.04
CA SER A 53 -32.61 -10.73 -34.05
C SER A 53 -34.05 -10.83 -34.56
N ASP A 54 -35.01 -10.21 -33.86
CA ASP A 54 -36.40 -10.14 -34.33
C ASP A 54 -36.56 -9.09 -35.44
N THR A 55 -37.54 -9.23 -36.34
CA THR A 55 -37.77 -8.30 -37.47
C THR A 55 -38.75 -7.14 -37.17
N GLY A 56 -39.18 -6.96 -35.92
CA GLY A 56 -40.14 -5.93 -35.48
C GLY A 56 -39.57 -4.53 -35.19
N SER A 57 -40.45 -3.59 -34.78
CA SER A 57 -40.11 -2.22 -34.37
C SER A 57 -39.14 -2.18 -33.18
N TRP A 58 -38.07 -1.39 -33.29
CA TRP A 58 -37.00 -1.29 -32.27
C TRP A 58 -37.47 -0.73 -30.92
N ARG A 59 -38.60 -0.01 -30.89
CA ARG A 59 -39.18 0.57 -29.68
C ARG A 59 -39.90 -0.44 -28.78
N ASP A 60 -40.35 -1.57 -29.33
CA ASP A 60 -41.11 -2.58 -28.58
C ASP A 60 -40.22 -3.75 -28.10
N LYS A 61 -38.95 -3.75 -28.50
CA LYS A 61 -38.02 -4.88 -28.33
C LYS A 61 -37.11 -4.79 -27.11
N PHE A 62 -36.94 -3.60 -26.55
CA PHE A 62 -36.03 -3.37 -25.45
C PHE A 62 -36.79 -2.89 -24.24
N ASP A 63 -36.91 -3.75 -23.23
CA ASP A 63 -37.39 -3.32 -21.93
C ASP A 63 -36.33 -2.38 -21.32
N VAL A 64 -36.80 -1.31 -20.70
CA VAL A 64 -35.96 -0.38 -19.92
C VAL A 64 -35.15 -1.15 -18.86
N ILE A 65 -35.73 -2.25 -18.38
CA ILE A 65 -35.10 -3.18 -17.45
C ILE A 65 -33.84 -3.83 -18.06
N ASP A 66 -33.88 -4.29 -19.32
CA ASP A 66 -32.75 -4.96 -19.98
C ASP A 66 -31.58 -4.00 -20.25
N ILE A 67 -31.90 -2.79 -20.73
CA ILE A 67 -30.92 -1.72 -20.91
C ILE A 67 -30.31 -1.35 -19.56
N GLY A 68 -31.14 -1.26 -18.51
CA GLY A 68 -30.70 -1.00 -17.14
C GLY A 68 -29.71 -2.04 -16.64
N PHE A 69 -30.00 -3.33 -16.79
CA PHE A 69 -29.10 -4.41 -16.39
C PHE A 69 -27.79 -4.43 -17.17
N ALA A 70 -27.84 -4.23 -18.49
CA ALA A 70 -26.65 -4.18 -19.33
C ALA A 70 -25.76 -2.98 -18.98
N ALA A 71 -26.34 -1.79 -18.80
CA ALA A 71 -25.62 -0.56 -18.46
C ALA A 71 -25.02 -0.64 -17.05
N LEU A 72 -25.81 -1.03 -16.05
CA LEU A 72 -25.34 -1.20 -14.68
C LEU A 72 -24.23 -2.24 -14.64
N GLY A 73 -24.48 -3.46 -15.14
CA GLY A 73 -23.48 -4.54 -15.16
C GLY A 73 -22.15 -4.11 -15.80
N SER A 74 -22.22 -3.38 -16.91
CA SER A 74 -21.03 -2.83 -17.58
C SER A 74 -20.27 -1.82 -16.70
N ILE A 75 -20.98 -0.92 -16.00
CA ILE A 75 -20.37 0.02 -15.06
C ILE A 75 -19.66 -0.72 -13.93
N PHE A 76 -20.31 -1.75 -13.35
CA PHE A 76 -19.70 -2.59 -12.30
C PHE A 76 -18.40 -3.25 -12.77
N VAL A 77 -18.41 -3.83 -13.98
CA VAL A 77 -17.22 -4.45 -14.59
C VAL A 77 -16.13 -3.42 -14.83
N LEU A 78 -16.43 -2.26 -15.42
CA LEU A 78 -15.45 -1.22 -15.74
C LEU A 78 -14.79 -0.66 -14.48
N VAL A 79 -15.59 -0.31 -13.46
CA VAL A 79 -15.07 0.22 -12.19
C VAL A 79 -14.22 -0.81 -11.47
N GLY A 80 -14.70 -2.05 -11.37
CA GLY A 80 -13.97 -3.12 -10.72
C GLY A 80 -12.67 -3.49 -11.46
N ALA A 81 -12.71 -3.61 -12.80
CA ALA A 81 -11.53 -3.88 -13.62
C ALA A 81 -10.49 -2.75 -13.51
N TYR A 82 -10.91 -1.50 -13.51
CA TYR A 82 -10.02 -0.35 -13.31
C TYR A 82 -9.36 -0.39 -11.93
N ALA A 83 -10.13 -0.65 -10.86
CA ALA A 83 -9.61 -0.74 -9.51
C ALA A 83 -8.59 -1.89 -9.35
N ILE A 84 -8.89 -3.06 -9.92
CA ILE A 84 -7.99 -4.23 -9.94
C ILE A 84 -6.72 -3.89 -10.73
N SER A 85 -6.86 -3.35 -11.95
CA SER A 85 -5.75 -3.01 -12.83
C SER A 85 -4.78 -2.02 -12.15
N ARG A 86 -5.32 -0.97 -11.52
CA ARG A 86 -4.51 0.01 -10.77
C ARG A 86 -3.74 -0.65 -9.62
N ALA A 87 -4.38 -1.53 -8.86
CA ALA A 87 -3.75 -2.23 -7.75
C ALA A 87 -2.66 -3.21 -8.23
N VAL A 88 -2.94 -3.97 -9.29
CA VAL A 88 -2.00 -4.90 -9.91
C VAL A 88 -0.81 -4.17 -10.52
N SER A 89 -1.04 -3.04 -11.22
CA SER A 89 0.03 -2.22 -11.80
C SER A 89 0.98 -1.68 -10.73
N ARG A 90 0.43 -1.17 -9.61
CA ARG A 90 1.24 -0.74 -8.46
C ARG A 90 2.09 -1.89 -7.90
N ARG A 91 1.48 -3.06 -7.70
CA ARG A 91 2.17 -4.28 -7.23
C ARG A 91 3.29 -4.70 -8.19
N ARG A 92 3.03 -4.72 -9.50
CA ARG A 92 4.01 -5.05 -10.54
C ARG A 92 5.22 -4.10 -10.48
N ARG A 93 4.99 -2.80 -10.34
CA ARG A 93 6.08 -1.81 -10.21
C ARG A 93 7.01 -2.11 -9.03
N ILE A 94 6.44 -2.44 -7.86
CA ILE A 94 7.25 -2.76 -6.67
C ILE A 94 7.99 -4.09 -6.85
N VAL A 95 7.31 -5.12 -7.38
CA VAL A 95 7.95 -6.41 -7.67
C VAL A 95 9.09 -6.26 -8.68
N THR A 96 8.91 -5.44 -9.72
CA THR A 96 9.96 -5.12 -10.70
C THR A 96 11.11 -4.36 -10.05
N ALA A 97 10.80 -3.34 -9.23
CA ALA A 97 11.81 -2.59 -8.50
C ALA A 97 12.61 -3.49 -7.54
N TRP A 98 11.96 -4.44 -6.86
CA TRP A 98 12.62 -5.45 -6.05
C TRP A 98 13.55 -6.35 -6.89
N LYS A 99 13.04 -6.94 -7.98
CA LYS A 99 13.83 -7.84 -8.85
C LYS A 99 15.07 -7.15 -9.42
N ASN A 100 14.91 -5.90 -9.85
CA ASN A 100 15.99 -5.09 -10.40
C ASN A 100 16.95 -4.57 -9.32
N GLY A 101 16.63 -4.77 -8.03
CA GLY A 101 17.38 -4.20 -6.92
C GLY A 101 17.38 -2.67 -7.00
N TRP A 102 16.21 -2.05 -7.04
CA TRP A 102 16.08 -0.59 -6.96
C TRP A 102 15.67 -0.13 -5.57
N ILE A 103 15.29 -1.07 -4.71
CA ILE A 103 14.86 -0.84 -3.34
C ILE A 103 15.77 -1.67 -2.44
N ASP A 104 16.38 -1.02 -1.46
CA ASP A 104 17.10 -1.64 -0.37
C ASP A 104 16.27 -1.54 0.92
N TYR A 105 16.52 -2.45 1.84
CA TYR A 105 15.74 -2.58 3.06
C TYR A 105 16.66 -2.50 4.25
N TYR A 106 16.28 -1.68 5.22
CA TYR A 106 17.07 -1.44 6.41
C TYR A 106 16.17 -1.36 7.65
N PRO A 107 16.64 -1.83 8.81
CA PRO A 107 16.08 -1.44 10.10
C PRO A 107 16.16 0.07 10.28
N ALA A 108 15.08 0.68 10.75
CA ALA A 108 15.06 2.08 11.15
C ALA A 108 14.27 2.24 12.45
N LEU A 109 14.80 3.06 13.35
CA LEU A 109 14.05 3.55 14.50
C LEU A 109 13.09 4.62 13.99
N VAL A 110 11.80 4.40 14.21
CA VAL A 110 10.74 5.27 13.76
C VAL A 110 10.46 6.30 14.84
N GLY A 111 10.64 7.59 14.56
CA GLY A 111 10.38 8.66 15.51
C GLY A 111 8.89 8.96 15.69
N GLN A 112 8.61 10.12 16.26
CA GLN A 112 7.26 10.60 16.47
C GLN A 112 6.54 10.86 15.15
N PHE A 113 5.29 10.43 15.06
CA PHE A 113 4.45 10.72 13.91
C PHE A 113 3.90 12.13 14.02
N TYR A 114 3.91 12.87 12.92
CA TYR A 114 3.28 14.19 12.85
C TYR A 114 2.32 14.25 11.69
N HIS A 115 1.19 14.89 11.93
CA HIS A 115 0.14 15.07 10.94
C HIS A 115 0.55 16.16 9.94
N CYS A 116 0.58 15.81 8.66
CA CYS A 116 1.02 16.72 7.59
C CYS A 116 -0.16 17.35 6.85
N ARG A 117 -1.19 16.56 6.57
CA ARG A 117 -2.30 16.96 5.69
C ARG A 117 -3.54 16.12 5.91
N THR A 118 -4.69 16.78 5.84
CA THR A 118 -5.99 16.11 5.71
C THR A 118 -6.55 16.37 4.32
N ASP A 119 -6.77 15.33 3.54
CA ASP A 119 -7.59 15.43 2.33
C ASP A 119 -9.03 15.05 2.64
N VAL A 120 -9.98 15.74 2.01
CA VAL A 120 -11.40 15.41 2.09
C VAL A 120 -11.88 14.99 0.72
N SER A 121 -12.40 13.77 0.63
CA SER A 121 -13.18 13.35 -0.53
C SER A 121 -14.65 13.44 -0.16
N SER A 122 -15.34 14.40 -0.78
CA SER A 122 -16.79 14.48 -0.76
C SER A 122 -17.34 13.77 -1.99
N SER A 123 -18.18 12.76 -1.78
CA SER A 123 -19.10 12.30 -2.82
C SER A 123 -20.51 12.72 -2.41
N ARG A 124 -21.37 13.01 -3.39
CA ARG A 124 -22.77 13.39 -3.14
C ARG A 124 -23.53 12.32 -2.36
N ASP A 125 -23.14 11.05 -2.51
CA ASP A 125 -23.93 9.91 -2.03
C ASP A 125 -23.30 9.20 -0.81
N SER A 126 -22.00 9.37 -0.55
CA SER A 126 -21.26 8.62 0.50
C SER A 126 -20.75 9.49 1.66
N GLY A 127 -21.17 10.76 1.73
CA GLY A 127 -20.70 11.70 2.73
C GLY A 127 -19.23 12.13 2.56
N ARG A 128 -18.67 12.78 3.59
CA ARG A 128 -17.28 13.24 3.60
C ARG A 128 -16.36 12.14 4.15
N THR A 129 -15.45 11.66 3.31
CA THR A 129 -14.37 10.76 3.74
C THR A 129 -13.11 11.59 4.00
N PHE A 130 -12.58 11.50 5.21
CA PHE A 130 -11.34 12.16 5.60
C PHE A 130 -10.15 11.21 5.45
N TYR A 131 -9.08 11.72 4.84
CA TYR A 131 -7.83 11.00 4.66
C TYR A 131 -6.72 11.76 5.37
N TYR A 132 -6.19 11.18 6.44
CA TYR A 132 -5.16 11.78 7.26
C TYR A 132 -3.78 11.24 6.86
N TYR A 133 -2.87 12.16 6.57
CA TYR A 133 -1.52 11.85 6.10
C TYR A 133 -0.49 12.30 7.12
N TYR A 134 0.51 11.43 7.31
CA TYR A 134 1.52 11.55 8.34
C TYR A 134 2.91 11.33 7.77
N ARG A 135 3.91 11.82 8.51
CA ARG A 135 5.32 11.55 8.31
C ARG A 135 6.00 11.31 9.65
N ALA A 136 7.22 10.80 9.59
CA ALA A 136 8.04 10.50 10.76
C ALA A 136 9.52 10.77 10.46
N PRO A 137 10.29 11.38 11.37
CA PRO A 137 11.74 11.30 11.33
C PRO A 137 12.19 9.87 11.61
N LEU A 138 13.28 9.44 10.99
CA LEU A 138 13.80 8.08 11.05
C LEU A 138 15.30 8.10 11.32
N LYS A 139 15.78 7.14 12.13
CA LYS A 139 17.20 6.79 12.23
C LYS A 139 17.42 5.42 11.62
N VAL A 140 17.96 5.40 10.40
CA VAL A 140 18.20 4.18 9.62
C VAL A 140 19.54 3.58 9.99
N LEU A 141 19.55 2.31 10.37
CA LEU A 141 20.76 1.56 10.64
C LEU A 141 21.37 1.06 9.33
N HIS A 142 22.64 1.36 9.11
CA HIS A 142 23.41 0.89 7.98
C HIS A 142 24.31 -0.31 8.35
N PRO A 143 24.79 -1.08 7.36
CA PRO A 143 25.59 -2.28 7.60
C PRO A 143 26.90 -2.06 8.35
N ASP A 144 27.44 -0.85 8.27
CA ASP A 144 28.63 -0.41 9.00
C ASP A 144 28.35 -0.10 10.49
N GLY A 145 27.09 -0.19 10.92
CA GLY A 145 26.64 0.16 12.27
C GLY A 145 26.29 1.65 12.44
N SER A 146 26.44 2.47 11.40
CA SER A 146 26.09 3.88 11.47
C SER A 146 24.56 4.09 11.45
N LEU A 147 24.12 5.15 12.12
CA LEU A 147 22.73 5.60 12.08
C LEU A 147 22.64 6.85 11.21
N LYS A 148 21.86 6.77 10.14
CA LYS A 148 21.61 7.87 9.23
C LYS A 148 20.21 8.44 9.43
N GLU A 149 20.13 9.76 9.57
CA GLU A 149 18.85 10.44 9.68
C GLU A 149 18.17 10.56 8.31
N MET A 150 16.88 10.23 8.29
CA MET A 150 16.02 10.29 7.12
C MET A 150 14.60 10.66 7.56
N HIS A 151 13.71 10.86 6.59
CA HIS A 151 12.27 11.00 6.87
C HIS A 151 11.48 9.89 6.21
N SER A 152 10.30 9.59 6.73
CA SER A 152 9.38 8.72 6.01
C SER A 152 8.79 9.48 4.82
N PHE A 153 8.47 8.76 3.75
CA PHE A 153 7.46 9.24 2.81
C PHE A 153 6.14 9.46 3.55
N GLU A 154 5.28 10.29 2.95
CA GLU A 154 3.92 10.48 3.43
C GLU A 154 3.17 9.14 3.41
N PHE A 155 2.59 8.78 4.54
CA PHE A 155 1.77 7.59 4.69
C PHE A 155 0.40 7.92 5.26
N GLN A 156 -0.60 7.18 4.80
CA GLN A 156 -1.99 7.41 5.18
C GLN A 156 -2.34 6.57 6.42
N MET A 157 -3.00 7.19 7.39
CA MET A 157 -3.63 6.49 8.51
C MET A 157 -5.14 6.70 8.48
N LYS A 158 -5.90 5.79 9.11
CA LYS A 158 -7.37 5.72 8.97
C LYS A 158 -8.13 6.65 9.91
N ARG A 159 -7.52 7.06 11.02
CA ARG A 159 -8.16 7.84 12.09
C ARG A 159 -7.53 9.23 12.18
N ASN A 160 -8.24 10.12 12.88
CA ASN A 160 -7.74 11.46 13.15
C ASN A 160 -6.51 11.42 14.09
N PRO A 161 -5.72 12.50 14.16
CA PRO A 161 -4.51 12.55 14.98
C PRO A 161 -4.75 12.24 16.47
N ASP A 162 -5.86 12.75 17.05
CA ASP A 162 -6.14 12.59 18.48
C ASP A 162 -6.36 11.13 18.89
N TRP A 163 -6.94 10.31 18.01
CA TRP A 163 -7.09 8.87 18.27
C TRP A 163 -5.74 8.16 18.42
N TYR A 164 -4.73 8.62 17.69
CA TYR A 164 -3.39 8.03 17.70
C TYR A 164 -2.48 8.56 18.82
N ARG A 165 -2.73 9.78 19.35
CA ARG A 165 -1.94 10.37 20.45
C ARG A 165 -1.81 9.50 21.70
N THR A 166 -2.78 8.63 21.94
CA THR A 166 -2.78 7.70 23.10
C THR A 166 -2.15 6.34 22.80
N ARG A 167 -1.73 6.09 21.55
CA ARG A 167 -1.28 4.76 21.07
C ARG A 167 0.09 4.78 20.42
N PHE A 168 0.48 5.93 19.88
CA PHE A 168 1.74 6.15 19.21
C PHE A 168 2.37 7.40 19.77
N SER A 169 3.70 7.47 19.71
CA SER A 169 4.40 8.72 19.96
C SER A 169 4.11 9.66 18.80
N MET A 170 3.42 10.76 19.10
CA MET A 170 2.93 11.73 18.13
C MET A 170 3.47 13.11 18.49
N ALA A 171 3.96 13.84 17.49
CA ALA A 171 4.35 15.23 17.63
C ALA A 171 3.22 16.16 17.15
N SER A 172 3.22 17.39 17.65
CA SER A 172 2.21 18.39 17.29
C SER A 172 2.43 18.95 15.89
N SER A 173 3.69 19.06 15.45
CA SER A 173 4.06 19.53 14.13
C SER A 173 5.32 18.83 13.60
N ALA A 174 5.78 19.22 12.41
CA ALA A 174 7.01 18.71 11.83
C ALA A 174 8.26 19.15 12.60
N GLU A 175 8.23 20.37 13.14
CA GLU A 175 9.33 21.00 13.87
C GLU A 175 9.55 20.36 15.24
N ASP A 176 8.46 19.90 15.87
CA ASP A 176 8.50 19.20 17.16
C ASP A 176 8.82 17.70 17.02
N ALA A 177 8.82 17.17 15.80
CA ALA A 177 8.97 15.73 15.58
C ALA A 177 10.41 15.28 15.78
N THR A 178 10.61 14.40 16.76
CA THR A 178 11.94 13.88 17.12
C THR A 178 12.03 12.36 16.96
N VAL A 179 13.27 11.86 16.92
CA VAL A 179 13.57 10.42 16.97
C VAL A 179 14.70 10.19 17.97
N ASP A 180 14.35 9.67 19.14
CA ASP A 180 15.29 9.34 20.21
C ASP A 180 14.88 8.04 20.93
N GLY A 181 15.66 7.63 21.93
CA GLY A 181 15.43 6.38 22.66
C GLY A 181 14.11 6.32 23.45
N TRP A 182 13.51 7.47 23.76
CA TRP A 182 12.28 7.61 24.54
C TRP A 182 11.08 7.98 23.68
N ASN A 183 11.29 8.81 22.66
CA ASN A 183 10.28 9.33 21.75
C ASN A 183 10.36 8.63 20.40
N ASN A 184 9.89 7.38 20.37
CA ASN A 184 9.85 6.58 19.15
C ASN A 184 8.62 5.65 19.10
N ASN A 185 8.33 5.20 17.88
CA ASN A 185 7.35 4.18 17.53
C ASN A 185 8.03 2.84 17.22
N ARG A 186 9.15 2.57 17.91
CA ARG A 186 9.99 1.36 17.81
C ARG A 186 10.67 1.19 16.45
N TRP A 187 11.37 0.07 16.31
CA TRP A 187 12.08 -0.32 15.10
C TRP A 187 11.15 -0.93 14.06
N ALA A 188 11.35 -0.55 12.79
CA ALA A 188 10.66 -1.12 11.64
C ALA A 188 11.62 -1.35 10.47
N ILE A 189 11.27 -2.23 9.55
CA ILE A 189 12.01 -2.37 8.29
C ILE A 189 11.44 -1.39 7.27
N VAL A 190 12.28 -0.48 6.77
CA VAL A 190 11.92 0.53 5.78
C VAL A 190 12.52 0.21 4.41
N GLY A 191 11.81 0.57 3.35
CA GLY A 191 12.29 0.46 1.97
C GLY A 191 12.87 1.79 1.48
N ILE A 192 14.11 1.78 1.02
CA ILE A 192 14.82 2.97 0.50
C ILE A 192 15.07 2.78 -0.99
N SER A 193 14.68 3.78 -1.79
CA SER A 193 15.00 3.82 -3.20
C SER A 193 16.48 4.12 -3.41
N ARG A 194 17.18 3.37 -4.28
CA ARG A 194 18.59 3.61 -4.64
C ARG A 194 18.86 4.88 -5.47
N ARG A 195 17.89 5.77 -5.59
CA ARG A 195 18.11 7.02 -6.30
C ARG A 195 19.16 7.85 -5.54
N PRO A 196 20.16 8.42 -6.24
CA PRO A 196 21.12 9.32 -5.60
C PRO A 196 20.42 10.46 -4.85
N GLY A 197 20.91 10.80 -3.67
CA GLY A 197 20.35 11.89 -2.85
C GLY A 197 19.01 11.56 -2.17
N GLN A 198 18.58 10.30 -2.15
CA GLN A 198 17.34 9.92 -1.48
C GLN A 198 17.42 10.19 0.04
N THR A 199 16.52 11.04 0.52
CA THR A 199 16.38 11.41 1.94
C THR A 199 15.15 10.81 2.62
N HIS A 200 14.31 10.10 1.85
CA HIS A 200 13.06 9.54 2.34
C HIS A 200 13.03 8.00 2.25
N ALA A 201 12.36 7.36 3.21
CA ALA A 201 12.16 5.92 3.26
C ALA A 201 10.66 5.56 3.35
N ALA A 202 10.28 4.42 2.77
CA ALA A 202 8.92 3.92 2.85
C ALA A 202 8.75 3.03 4.10
N LEU A 203 7.84 3.40 5.00
CA LEU A 203 7.48 2.58 6.18
C LEU A 203 6.72 1.31 5.80
N ASP A 204 5.89 1.37 4.75
CA ASP A 204 5.29 0.17 4.15
C ASP A 204 6.29 -0.49 3.21
N SER A 205 7.02 -1.47 3.76
CA SER A 205 8.04 -2.24 3.04
C SER A 205 7.43 -3.35 2.17
N GLY A 206 6.16 -3.72 2.39
CA GLY A 206 5.50 -4.84 1.72
C GLY A 206 6.07 -6.22 2.01
N LEU A 207 6.96 -6.29 3.01
CA LEU A 207 7.56 -7.51 3.48
C LEU A 207 6.59 -8.25 4.39
N THR A 208 6.58 -9.58 4.25
CA THR A 208 5.90 -10.46 5.22
C THR A 208 6.60 -10.40 6.58
N GLU A 209 5.95 -10.87 7.64
CA GLU A 209 6.56 -10.93 8.99
C GLU A 209 7.90 -11.69 8.97
N LYS A 210 7.91 -12.91 8.42
CA LYS A 210 9.12 -13.73 8.28
C LYS A 210 10.27 -13.01 7.55
N GLN A 211 9.94 -12.20 6.56
CA GLN A 211 10.93 -11.40 5.83
C GLN A 211 11.46 -10.24 6.65
N ARG A 212 10.61 -9.59 7.46
CA ARG A 212 11.03 -8.56 8.41
C ARG A 212 11.94 -9.14 9.49
N GLU A 213 11.55 -10.27 10.07
CA GLU A 213 12.36 -11.01 11.04
C GLU A 213 13.72 -11.39 10.45
N ALA A 214 13.77 -11.91 9.23
CA ALA A 214 15.04 -12.25 8.58
C ALA A 214 15.95 -11.04 8.38
N ALA A 215 15.39 -9.88 8.03
CA ALA A 215 16.14 -8.64 7.90
C ALA A 215 16.69 -8.14 9.25
N PHE A 216 15.87 -8.18 10.31
CA PHE A 216 16.32 -7.82 11.66
C PHE A 216 17.39 -8.78 12.18
N ASN A 217 17.18 -10.09 12.06
CA ASN A 217 18.14 -11.12 12.48
C ASN A 217 19.49 -10.98 11.77
N LEU A 218 19.49 -10.62 10.48
CA LEU A 218 20.71 -10.36 9.74
C LEU A 218 21.44 -9.13 10.31
N ALA A 219 20.72 -8.03 10.53
CA ALA A 219 21.30 -6.82 11.10
C ALA A 219 21.87 -7.07 12.49
N GLU A 220 21.15 -7.80 13.35
CA GLU A 220 21.57 -8.11 14.72
C GLU A 220 22.88 -8.90 14.76
N ARG A 221 23.03 -9.88 13.87
CA ARG A 221 24.22 -10.73 13.83
C ARG A 221 25.43 -10.04 13.23
N ASN A 222 25.21 -9.19 12.22
CA ASN A 222 26.29 -8.77 11.33
C ASN A 222 26.59 -7.28 11.37
N TRP A 223 25.67 -6.44 11.86
CA TRP A 223 25.87 -5.00 11.89
C TRP A 223 26.22 -4.64 13.33
N ARG A 224 27.27 -3.82 13.52
CA ARG A 224 27.72 -3.42 14.86
C ARG A 224 26.62 -2.56 15.50
N MET A 225 25.81 -3.19 16.34
CA MET A 225 24.63 -2.59 16.96
C MET A 225 25.01 -1.76 18.20
N PRO A 226 24.37 -0.60 18.45
CA PRO A 226 24.35 0.02 19.77
C PRO A 226 23.59 -0.87 20.78
N ASN A 227 24.16 -1.09 21.96
CA ASN A 227 23.79 -2.09 23.00
C ASN A 227 22.36 -2.04 23.61
N SER A 228 21.34 -1.46 22.97
CA SER A 228 20.01 -1.26 23.58
C SER A 228 18.86 -1.77 22.71
N TRP A 229 18.65 -3.08 22.69
CA TRP A 229 17.44 -3.69 22.10
C TRP A 229 16.79 -4.66 23.08
N SER A 230 15.50 -4.44 23.33
CA SER A 230 14.55 -5.44 23.79
C SER A 230 13.26 -5.21 22.99
N TRP A 231 12.88 -6.17 22.15
CA TRP A 231 11.65 -6.16 21.33
C TRP A 231 10.40 -6.48 22.15
#